data_AF-A0A095VLM3-F1
#
_entry.id   AF-A0A095VLM3-F1
#
_cell.length_a   1.000
_cell.length_b   1.000
_cell.length_c   1.000
_cell.angle_alpha   90.00
_cell.angle_beta   90.00
_cell.angle_gamma   90.00
#
_symmetry.space_group_name_H-M   'P 1'
#
loop_
_entity.id
_entity.type
_entity.pdbx_description
1 polymer ?
#
loop_
_entity_poly.entity_id
_entity_poly.type
_entity_poly.pdbx_seq_one_letter_code
_entity_poly.pdbx_strand_id
1 'polypeptide(L)'
;MLSFLQRRSSPAIFIAAIATIAACQSAPPPEQMSRTAVQTAPADLQLLCADAVAKQSGLDRAKILPTGSRPLETGAYGVDIDAVGRKFNCVIDSTGIVKSVQPA
;
A
#
# COMPACT_ATOMS: atom_id res chain seq x y z
N MET A 1 -33.06 -54.60 4.20
CA MET A 1 -33.37 -55.88 4.88
C MET A 1 -32.08 -56.37 5.52
N LEU A 2 -32.11 -56.52 6.86
CA LEU A 2 -31.05 -56.98 7.79
C LEU A 2 -29.87 -56.00 7.98
N SER A 3 -29.77 -55.20 9.05
CA SER A 3 -29.85 -55.47 10.51
C SER A 3 -28.64 -56.21 11.08
N PHE A 4 -28.26 -55.81 12.30
CA PHE A 4 -27.20 -56.33 13.20
C PHE A 4 -25.79 -55.84 12.83
N LEU A 5 -25.01 -55.16 13.68
CA LEU A 5 -24.75 -55.28 15.12
C LEU A 5 -24.51 -53.84 15.65
N GLN A 6 -25.16 -53.29 16.68
CA GLN A 6 -25.40 -53.77 18.04
C GLN A 6 -24.16 -54.37 18.73
N ARG A 7 -23.76 -53.70 19.82
CA ARG A 7 -23.09 -54.16 21.05
C ARG A 7 -21.59 -53.94 21.20
N ARG A 8 -21.30 -53.20 22.28
CA ARG A 8 -20.19 -53.33 23.25
C ARG A 8 -18.82 -53.00 22.65
N SER A 9 -17.99 -52.15 23.23
CA SER A 9 -17.83 -51.76 24.63
C SER A 9 -16.80 -50.63 24.66
N SER A 10 -17.00 -49.60 25.48
CA SER A 10 -15.88 -48.77 25.99
C SER A 10 -14.82 -49.68 26.64
N PRO A 11 -13.52 -49.31 26.76
CA PRO A 11 -13.04 -47.92 26.89
C PRO A 11 -11.68 -47.62 26.22
N ALA A 12 -11.28 -46.36 26.34
CA ALA A 12 -9.91 -45.88 26.41
C ALA A 12 -9.21 -45.53 25.07
N ILE A 13 -8.86 -44.23 25.02
CA ILE A 13 -7.63 -43.68 24.43
C ILE A 13 -7.63 -43.64 22.89
N PHE A 14 -7.85 -42.45 22.34
CA PHE A 14 -6.77 -41.73 21.65
C PHE A 14 -7.15 -40.25 21.49
N ILE A 15 -6.25 -39.42 21.99
CA ILE A 15 -6.27 -37.96 21.92
C ILE A 15 -6.00 -37.55 20.48
N ALA A 16 -6.90 -36.80 19.86
CA ALA A 16 -6.57 -35.93 18.74
C ALA A 16 -7.50 -34.71 18.78
N ALA A 17 -7.02 -33.69 19.48
CA ALA A 17 -7.63 -32.38 19.55
C ALA A 17 -7.71 -31.77 18.14
N ILE A 18 -8.88 -31.83 17.52
CA ILE A 18 -9.20 -30.98 16.37
C ILE A 18 -9.70 -29.67 16.96
N ALA A 19 -8.77 -28.82 17.39
CA ALA A 19 -9.06 -27.43 17.65
C ALA A 19 -9.47 -26.81 16.32
N THR A 20 -10.77 -26.73 16.07
CA THR A 20 -11.35 -25.91 15.02
C THR A 20 -10.85 -24.50 15.26
N ILE A 21 -9.93 -24.07 14.40
CA ILE A 21 -9.50 -22.68 14.30
C ILE A 21 -10.74 -21.95 13.79
N ALA A 22 -11.61 -21.54 14.72
CA ALA A 22 -12.67 -20.60 14.45
C ALA A 22 -11.96 -19.35 13.97
N ALA A 23 -11.95 -19.17 12.65
CA ALA A 23 -11.50 -17.95 12.03
C ALA A 23 -12.42 -16.83 12.53
N CYS A 24 -11.95 -16.08 13.52
CA CYS A 24 -12.50 -14.79 13.87
C CYS A 24 -12.22 -13.82 12.71
N GLN A 25 -12.96 -13.95 11.61
CA GLN A 25 -13.13 -12.84 10.68
C GLN A 25 -14.20 -11.92 11.26
N SER A 26 -13.78 -11.08 12.21
CA SER A 26 -14.45 -9.81 12.44
C SER A 26 -14.32 -9.03 11.13
N ALA A 27 -15.31 -9.11 10.25
CA ALA A 27 -15.50 -8.13 9.19
C ALA A 27 -16.17 -6.94 9.87
N PRO A 28 -15.44 -5.88 10.27
CA PRO A 28 -16.09 -4.69 10.77
C PRO A 28 -17.01 -4.13 9.66
N PRO A 29 -18.21 -3.64 10.01
CA PRO A 29 -19.07 -2.95 9.05
C PRO A 29 -18.30 -1.78 8.43
N PRO A 30 -18.62 -1.37 7.18
CA PRO A 30 -17.91 -0.30 6.48
C PRO A 30 -18.35 1.05 7.05
N GLU A 31 -18.04 1.29 8.31
CA GLU A 31 -18.18 2.59 8.94
C GLU A 31 -17.00 3.44 8.46
N GLN A 32 -17.33 4.36 7.55
CA GLN A 32 -16.63 5.61 7.40
C GLN A 32 -15.11 5.45 7.21
N MET A 33 -14.68 5.06 6.00
CA MET A 33 -13.35 5.48 5.55
C MET A 33 -13.35 7.00 5.52
N SER A 34 -12.92 7.62 6.63
CA SER A 34 -12.38 8.97 6.69
C SER A 34 -11.03 9.02 5.94
N ARG A 35 -10.99 8.44 4.73
CA ARG A 35 -10.07 8.87 3.70
C ARG A 35 -10.67 10.18 3.24
N THR A 36 -10.28 11.26 3.91
CA THR A 36 -10.20 12.54 3.23
C THR A 36 -9.70 12.23 1.83
N ALA A 37 -10.49 12.60 0.81
CA ALA A 37 -10.03 12.60 -0.57
C ALA A 37 -8.96 13.69 -0.68
N VAL A 38 -7.85 13.50 0.02
CA VAL A 38 -6.64 14.26 -0.21
C VAL A 38 -6.34 13.94 -1.65
N GLN A 39 -6.43 14.95 -2.51
CA GLN A 39 -6.01 14.89 -3.91
C GLN A 39 -4.49 14.73 -3.94
N THR A 40 -4.00 13.64 -3.39
CA THR A 40 -2.61 13.23 -3.44
C THR A 40 -2.35 12.72 -4.85
N ALA A 41 -1.20 13.07 -5.42
CA ALA A 41 -0.84 12.54 -6.74
C ALA A 41 -0.85 11.00 -6.69
N PRO A 42 -1.38 10.31 -7.70
CA PRO A 42 -1.26 8.86 -7.82
C PRO A 42 0.19 8.43 -7.62
N ALA A 43 0.41 7.30 -6.95
CA ALA A 43 1.76 6.81 -6.62
C ALA A 43 2.67 6.71 -7.87
N ASP A 44 2.07 6.44 -9.03
CA ASP A 44 2.77 6.40 -10.31
C ASP A 44 3.43 7.75 -10.68
N LEU A 45 2.71 8.86 -10.54
CA LEU A 45 3.26 10.20 -10.80
C LEU A 45 4.40 10.56 -9.83
N GLN A 46 4.32 10.07 -8.60
CA GLN A 46 5.38 10.26 -7.62
C GLN A 46 6.64 9.49 -8.00
N LEU A 47 6.49 8.27 -8.55
CA LEU A 47 7.61 7.47 -9.03
C LEU A 47 8.29 8.11 -10.25
N LEU A 48 7.52 8.67 -11.19
CA LEU A 48 8.02 9.40 -12.34
C LEU A 48 8.82 10.65 -11.94
N CYS A 49 8.31 11.43 -11.00
CA CYS A 49 9.00 12.61 -10.50
C CYS A 49 10.36 12.26 -9.87
N ALA A 50 10.39 11.16 -9.13
CA ALA A 50 11.60 10.72 -8.47
C ALA A 50 12.63 10.11 -9.47
N ASP A 51 12.19 9.57 -10.62
CA ASP A 51 13.08 9.22 -11.73
C ASP A 51 13.68 10.45 -12.41
N ALA A 52 12.87 11.50 -12.60
CA ALA A 52 13.36 12.78 -13.10
C ALA A 52 14.40 13.41 -12.17
N VAL A 53 14.19 13.34 -10.84
CA VAL A 53 15.20 13.76 -9.85
C VAL A 53 16.45 12.87 -9.92
N ALA A 54 16.33 11.56 -10.13
CA ALA A 54 17.47 10.66 -10.30
C ALA A 54 18.36 11.10 -11.47
N LYS A 55 17.74 11.37 -12.62
CA LYS A 55 18.42 11.86 -13.83
C LYS A 55 19.11 13.20 -13.60
N GLN A 56 18.46 14.13 -12.90
CA GLN A 56 19.03 15.47 -12.66
C GLN A 56 20.13 15.47 -11.60
N SER A 57 20.00 14.64 -10.56
CA SER A 57 20.95 14.60 -9.43
C SER A 57 22.11 13.65 -9.64
N GLY A 58 22.02 12.73 -10.63
CA GLY A 58 23.01 11.67 -10.84
C GLY A 58 23.03 10.63 -9.72
N LEU A 59 22.02 10.61 -8.86
CA LEU A 59 21.90 9.70 -7.74
C LEU A 59 21.09 8.46 -8.13
N ASP A 60 21.42 7.33 -7.51
CA ASP A 60 20.67 6.10 -7.69
C ASP A 60 19.21 6.28 -7.26
N ARG A 61 18.28 5.79 -8.09
CA ARG A 61 16.84 5.90 -7.84
C ARG A 61 16.42 5.31 -6.49
N ALA A 62 17.10 4.28 -6.00
CA ALA A 62 16.86 3.65 -4.71
C ALA A 62 17.17 4.56 -3.51
N LYS A 63 17.98 5.61 -3.72
CA LYS A 63 18.32 6.61 -2.71
C LYS A 63 17.40 7.85 -2.75
N ILE A 64 16.37 7.80 -3.59
CA ILE A 64 15.45 8.91 -3.84
C ILE A 64 14.07 8.51 -3.34
N LEU A 65 13.58 9.23 -2.34
CA LEU A 65 12.33 8.93 -1.65
C LEU A 65 11.35 10.08 -1.84
N PRO A 66 10.15 9.83 -2.39
CA PRO A 66 9.05 10.79 -2.30
C PRO A 66 8.68 10.99 -0.84
N THR A 67 8.74 12.23 -0.36
CA THR A 67 8.37 12.60 1.01
C THR A 67 6.95 13.15 1.10
N GLY A 68 6.40 13.62 -0.01
CA GLY A 68 5.03 14.13 -0.07
C GLY A 68 4.60 14.45 -1.49
N SER A 69 3.30 14.64 -1.68
CA SER A 69 2.78 15.27 -2.88
C SER A 69 1.56 16.12 -2.57
N ARG A 70 1.32 17.13 -3.39
CA ARG A 70 0.22 18.08 -3.26
C ARG A 70 -0.34 18.44 -4.63
N PRO A 71 -1.65 18.64 -4.77
CA PRO A 71 -2.23 19.15 -6.00
C PRO A 71 -1.84 20.63 -6.18
N LEU A 72 -1.74 21.06 -7.43
CA LEU A 72 -1.53 22.45 -7.83
C LEU A 72 -2.78 22.92 -8.59
N GLU A 73 -3.04 24.23 -8.57
CA GLU A 73 -4.26 24.81 -9.14
C GLU A 73 -4.42 24.57 -10.66
N THR A 74 -3.33 24.25 -11.35
CA THR A 74 -3.28 23.98 -12.80
C THR A 74 -3.64 22.53 -13.17
N GLY A 75 -4.09 21.71 -12.23
CA GLY A 75 -4.31 20.27 -12.45
C GLY A 75 -3.01 19.45 -12.53
N ALA A 76 -1.89 20.08 -12.17
CA ALA A 76 -0.61 19.44 -11.94
C ALA A 76 -0.47 19.04 -10.47
N TYR A 77 0.58 18.28 -10.17
CA TYR A 77 0.95 17.86 -8.84
C TYR A 77 2.39 18.29 -8.56
N GLY A 78 2.62 18.86 -7.37
CA GLY A 78 3.95 19.02 -6.81
C GLY A 78 4.30 17.79 -5.99
N VAL A 79 5.44 17.17 -6.26
CA VAL A 79 5.98 16.02 -5.54
C VAL A 79 7.27 16.45 -4.85
N ASP A 80 7.28 16.38 -3.53
CA ASP A 80 8.46 16.64 -2.73
C ASP A 80 9.29 15.36 -2.62
N ILE A 81 10.56 15.47 -2.95
CA ILE A 81 11.50 14.36 -3.07
C ILE A 81 12.70 14.63 -2.17
N ASP A 82 13.12 13.63 -1.40
CA ASP A 82 14.41 13.60 -0.74
C ASP A 82 15.39 12.72 -1.52
N ALA A 83 16.54 13.27 -1.86
CA ALA A 83 17.64 12.54 -2.47
C ALA A 83 18.88 12.69 -1.59
N VAL A 84 19.05 11.74 -0.65
CA VAL A 84 20.19 11.70 0.29
C VAL A 84 20.31 13.01 1.09
N GLY A 85 19.20 13.49 1.64
CA GLY A 85 19.13 14.72 2.44
C GLY A 85 19.03 16.02 1.63
N ARG A 86 19.07 15.96 0.29
CA ARG A 86 18.77 17.10 -0.57
C ARG A 86 17.30 17.07 -0.96
N LYS A 87 16.58 18.16 -0.70
CA LYS A 87 15.16 18.28 -1.06
C LYS A 87 15.00 18.81 -2.48
N PHE A 88 14.05 18.23 -3.20
CA PHE A 88 13.64 18.64 -4.53
C PHE A 88 12.12 18.73 -4.57
N ASN A 89 11.63 19.67 -5.38
CA ASN A 89 10.24 19.77 -5.74
C ASN A 89 10.10 19.51 -7.25
N CYS A 90 9.34 18.47 -7.58
CA CYS A 90 9.04 18.09 -8.95
C CYS A 90 7.60 18.42 -9.28
N VAL A 91 7.38 19.17 -10.36
CA VAL A 91 6.04 19.49 -10.87
C VAL A 91 5.75 18.56 -12.05
N ILE A 92 4.70 17.78 -11.92
CA ILE A 92 4.24 16.81 -12.93
C ILE A 92 2.77 17.05 -13.24
N ASP A 93 2.37 17.02 -14.50
CA ASP A 93 0.95 17.12 -14.85
C ASP A 93 0.18 15.80 -14.64
N SER A 94 -1.15 15.86 -14.73
CA SER A 94 -2.03 14.69 -14.65
C SER A 94 -1.84 13.68 -15.78
N THR A 95 -1.07 14.03 -16.83
CA THR A 95 -0.74 13.15 -17.96
C THR A 95 0.60 12.43 -17.79
N GLY A 96 1.34 12.72 -16.72
CA GLY A 96 2.64 12.10 -16.44
C GLY A 96 3.84 12.86 -17.02
N ILE A 97 3.67 14.08 -17.52
CA ILE A 97 4.76 14.89 -18.05
C ILE A 97 5.33 15.78 -16.95
N VAL A 98 6.62 15.58 -16.65
CA VAL A 98 7.38 16.42 -15.71
C VAL A 98 7.62 17.79 -16.34
N LYS A 99 7.03 18.83 -15.74
CA LYS A 99 7.18 20.23 -16.18
C LYS A 99 8.46 20.86 -15.66
N SER A 100 8.84 20.54 -14.43
CA SER A 100 10.04 21.08 -13.81
C SER A 100 10.51 20.23 -12.65
N VAL A 101 11.82 20.22 -12.42
CA VAL A 101 12.44 19.69 -11.21
C VAL A 101 13.39 20.74 -10.67
N GLN A 102 13.14 21.17 -9.44
CA GLN A 102 13.88 22.24 -8.80
C GLN A 102 14.32 21.78 -7.40
N PRO A 103 15.50 22.19 -6.92
CA PRO A 103 15.82 22.08 -5.50
C PRO A 103 14.78 22.83 -4.67
N ALA A 104 14.36 22.25 -3.54
CA ALA A 104 13.40 22.84 -2.61
C ALA A 104 14.10 23.59 -1.47
#